data_AF-A0A517WWH9-F1
#
_entry.id   AF-A0A517WWH9-F1
#
_cell.length_a   1.000
_cell.length_b   1.000
_cell.length_c   1.000
_cell.angle_alpha   90.00
_cell.angle_beta   90.00
_cell.angle_gamma   90.00
#
_symmetry.space_group_name_H-M   'P 1'
#
loop_
_entity.id
_entity.type
_entity.pdbx_description
1 polymer ?
#
loop_
_entity_poly.entity_id
_entity_poly.type
_entity_poly.pdbx_seq_one_letter_code
_entity_poly.pdbx_strand_id
1 'polypeptide(L)'
;MTEQTKTPSKAEQEALESVIKKANSGDQRALGKLRIFLDQQPQIWNEVGNIAKIAEKAWITLIAKGNTLAQEALKKKLAALNQEILGDSNHIFDQMLADVIRATWLEMHYLMSVDADATNRTAGQSTLMMKRLESAQRRHLLAIKQYCQIKKLLSGENQQSDLKILKHRQDSA
;
A
#
# COMPACT_ATOMS: atom_id res chain seq x y z
N MET A 1 9.70 -19.10 22.68
CA MET A 1 9.73 -18.01 23.68
C MET A 1 9.22 -16.76 22.99
N THR A 2 7.99 -16.37 23.29
CA THR A 2 7.32 -15.20 22.72
C THR A 2 7.86 -13.95 23.41
N GLU A 3 8.74 -13.20 22.75
CA GLU A 3 9.11 -11.86 23.22
C GLU A 3 7.87 -10.96 23.15
N GLN A 4 7.28 -10.71 24.32
CA GLN A 4 6.26 -9.70 24.50
C GLN A 4 6.86 -8.34 24.13
N THR A 5 6.32 -7.70 23.10
CA THR A 5 6.54 -6.28 22.82
C THR A 5 6.06 -5.48 24.01
N LYS A 6 6.99 -5.16 24.92
CA LYS A 6 6.78 -4.31 26.09
C LYS A 6 6.31 -2.95 25.57
N THR A 7 5.13 -2.51 25.99
CA THR A 7 4.63 -1.18 25.64
C THR A 7 5.65 -0.14 26.14
N PRO A 8 6.18 0.73 25.26
CA PRO A 8 7.16 1.73 25.65
C PRO A 8 6.55 2.66 26.70
N SER A 9 7.33 2.98 27.73
CA SER A 9 6.96 3.93 28.76
C SER A 9 6.73 5.32 28.15
N LYS A 10 5.93 6.15 28.82
CA LYS A 10 5.64 7.51 28.39
C LYS A 10 6.92 8.35 28.18
N ALA A 11 7.93 8.15 29.02
CA ALA A 11 9.21 8.83 28.90
C ALA A 11 9.98 8.42 27.63
N GLU A 12 9.91 7.14 27.23
CA GLU A 12 10.54 6.65 25.99
C GLU A 12 9.83 7.19 24.74
N GLN A 13 8.51 7.35 24.80
CA GLN A 13 7.71 7.98 23.73
C GLN A 13 8.07 9.47 23.57
N GLU A 14 8.09 10.24 24.66
CA GLU A 14 8.48 11.66 24.64
C GLU A 14 9.92 11.86 24.16
N ALA A 15 10.84 10.96 24.54
CA ALA A 15 12.22 10.99 24.08
C ALA A 15 12.31 10.74 22.55
N LEU A 16 11.56 9.76 22.03
CA LEU A 16 11.50 9.48 20.60
C LEU A 16 10.88 10.65 19.81
N GLU A 17 9.79 11.24 20.30
CA GLU A 17 9.17 12.43 19.69
C GLU A 17 10.15 13.60 19.60
N SER A 18 10.95 13.82 20.64
CA SER A 18 12.00 14.84 20.65
C SER A 18 13.08 14.57 19.59
N VAL A 19 13.51 13.31 19.43
CA VAL A 19 14.46 12.91 18.39
C VAL A 19 13.87 13.13 16.99
N ILE A 20 12.62 12.74 16.78
CA ILE A 20 11.91 12.94 15.50
C ILE A 20 11.81 14.44 15.17
N LYS A 21 11.40 15.28 16.13
CA LYS A 21 11.27 16.73 15.92
C LYS A 21 12.60 17.36 15.52
N LYS A 22 13.70 16.98 16.18
CA LYS A 22 15.05 17.48 15.85
C LYS A 22 15.54 16.99 14.49
N ALA A 23 15.30 15.71 14.17
CA ALA A 23 15.63 15.16 12.85
C ALA A 23 14.88 15.89 11.73
N ASN A 24 13.59 16.18 11.92
CA ASN A 24 12.77 16.95 10.99
C ASN A 24 13.27 18.40 10.80
N SER A 25 13.89 19.00 11.83
CA SER A 25 14.55 20.31 11.71
C SER A 25 15.96 20.27 11.09
N GLY A 26 16.45 19.11 10.64
CA GLY A 26 17.74 18.96 9.97
C GLY A 26 18.93 18.60 10.87
N ASP A 27 18.72 18.31 12.15
CA ASP A 27 19.78 17.88 13.07
C ASP A 27 20.31 16.49 12.67
N GLN A 28 21.56 16.46 12.17
CA GLN A 28 22.22 15.23 11.70
C GLN A 28 22.47 14.22 12.82
N ARG A 29 22.70 14.65 14.06
CA ARG A 29 22.90 13.75 15.21
C ARG A 29 21.58 13.10 15.59
N ALA A 30 20.48 13.86 15.57
CA ALA A 30 19.14 13.32 15.78
C ALA A 30 18.75 12.34 14.67
N LEU A 31 19.06 12.65 13.41
CA LEU A 31 18.85 11.74 12.28
C LEU A 31 19.64 10.43 12.44
N GLY A 32 20.90 10.50 12.87
CA GLY A 32 21.71 9.31 13.17
C GLY A 32 21.07 8.41 14.23
N LYS A 33 20.55 9.01 15.31
CA LYS A 33 19.81 8.26 16.35
C LYS A 33 18.52 7.64 15.82
N LEU A 34 17.79 8.35 14.97
CA LEU A 34 16.57 7.84 14.35
C LEU A 34 16.86 6.63 13.44
N ARG A 35 17.95 6.66 12.66
CA ARG A 35 18.36 5.52 11.82
C ARG A 35 18.64 4.28 12.66
N ILE A 36 19.45 4.40 13.71
CA ILE A 36 19.74 3.30 14.64
C ILE A 36 18.45 2.73 15.24
N PHE A 37 17.52 3.59 15.64
CA PHE A 37 16.22 3.16 16.16
C PHE A 37 15.42 2.37 15.13
N LEU A 38 15.35 2.83 13.88
CA LEU A 38 14.64 2.13 12.81
C LEU A 38 15.31 0.80 12.45
N ASP A 39 16.65 0.73 12.45
CA ASP A 39 17.41 -0.50 12.24
C ASP A 39 17.12 -1.54 13.34
N GLN A 40 16.95 -1.09 14.59
CA GLN A 40 16.59 -1.94 15.73
C GLN A 40 15.13 -2.39 15.75
N GLN A 41 14.25 -1.69 15.04
CA GLN A 41 12.81 -1.94 15.05
C GLN A 41 12.26 -2.05 13.61
N PRO A 42 12.62 -3.11 12.86
CA PRO A 42 12.25 -3.20 11.45
C PRO A 42 10.76 -3.19 11.17
N GLN A 43 9.95 -3.67 12.11
CA GLN A 43 8.49 -3.63 12.02
C GLN A 43 7.95 -2.20 11.93
N ILE A 44 8.61 -1.22 12.55
CA ILE A 44 8.16 0.18 12.54
C ILE A 44 8.30 0.77 11.16
N TRP A 45 9.48 0.68 10.52
CA TRP A 45 9.63 1.23 9.18
C TRP A 45 8.92 0.39 8.13
N ASN A 46 8.74 -0.92 8.33
CA ASN A 46 7.92 -1.74 7.44
C ASN A 46 6.44 -1.31 7.49
N GLU A 47 5.92 -0.97 8.66
CA GLU A 47 4.54 -0.51 8.81
C GLU A 47 4.35 0.94 8.34
N VAL A 48 5.19 1.85 8.84
CA VAL A 48 5.12 3.29 8.52
C VAL A 48 5.53 3.56 7.06
N GLY A 49 6.43 2.75 6.51
CA GLY A 49 6.87 2.82 5.12
C GLY A 49 5.97 2.07 4.13
N ASN A 50 4.89 1.42 4.57
CA ASN A 50 3.98 0.72 3.67
C ASN A 50 3.11 1.71 2.90
N ILE A 51 3.62 2.16 1.75
CA ILE A 51 2.96 3.15 0.89
C ILE A 51 1.62 2.63 0.36
N ALA A 52 1.48 1.33 0.08
CA ALA A 52 0.23 0.74 -0.36
C ALA A 52 -0.87 0.89 0.69
N LYS A 53 -0.57 0.59 1.97
CA LYS A 53 -1.50 0.81 3.09
C LYS A 53 -1.83 2.29 3.29
N ILE A 54 -0.85 3.19 3.12
CA ILE A 54 -1.08 4.64 3.21
C ILE A 54 -2.05 5.10 2.11
N ALA A 55 -1.83 4.67 0.87
CA ALA A 55 -2.68 5.00 -0.27
C ALA A 55 -4.10 4.44 -0.07
N GLU A 56 -4.22 3.19 0.39
CA GLU A 56 -5.50 2.56 0.71
C GLU A 56 -6.27 3.37 1.78
N LYS A 57 -5.60 3.74 2.87
CA LYS A 57 -6.19 4.57 3.94
C LYS A 57 -6.65 5.93 3.43
N ALA A 58 -5.87 6.57 2.54
CA ALA A 58 -6.24 7.85 1.94
C ALA A 58 -7.50 7.73 1.08
N TRP A 59 -7.60 6.68 0.25
CA TRP A 59 -8.81 6.38 -0.53
C TRP A 59 -10.02 6.11 0.35
N ILE A 60 -9.90 5.27 1.38
CA ILE A 60 -10.99 4.98 2.33
C ILE A 60 -11.49 6.27 2.97
N THR A 61 -10.57 7.12 3.43
CA THR A 61 -10.91 8.40 4.06
C THR A 61 -11.67 9.31 3.08
N LEU A 62 -11.17 9.40 1.84
CA LEU A 62 -11.78 10.21 0.78
C LEU A 62 -13.17 9.72 0.39
N ILE A 63 -13.34 8.41 0.20
CA ILE A 63 -14.62 7.80 -0.22
C ILE A 63 -15.65 7.91 0.90
N ALA A 64 -15.26 7.62 2.14
CA ALA A 64 -16.19 7.57 3.25
C ALA A 64 -16.68 8.94 3.74
N LYS A 65 -15.96 10.04 3.43
CA LYS A 65 -16.33 11.42 3.80
C LYS A 65 -16.70 11.57 5.29
N GLY A 66 -15.96 10.88 6.17
CA GLY A 66 -16.19 10.90 7.63
C GLY A 66 -17.25 9.91 8.15
N ASN A 67 -17.92 9.14 7.29
CA ASN A 67 -18.87 8.11 7.71
C ASN A 67 -18.14 6.87 8.26
N THR A 68 -18.22 6.64 9.57
CA THR A 68 -17.55 5.52 10.26
C THR A 68 -17.96 4.14 9.74
N LEU A 69 -19.25 3.93 9.47
CA LEU A 69 -19.73 2.65 8.94
C LEU A 69 -19.13 2.39 7.55
N ALA A 70 -19.11 3.40 6.68
CA ALA A 70 -18.50 3.28 5.36
C ALA A 70 -16.99 3.02 5.45
N GLN A 71 -16.28 3.67 6.37
CA GLN A 71 -14.85 3.41 6.59
C GLN A 71 -14.59 1.95 7.00
N GLU A 72 -15.32 1.44 7.99
CA GLU A 72 -15.15 0.06 8.46
C GLU A 72 -15.59 -0.97 7.42
N ALA A 73 -16.67 -0.70 6.68
CA ALA A 73 -17.13 -1.55 5.58
C ALA A 73 -16.10 -1.62 4.45
N LEU A 74 -15.51 -0.49 4.05
CA LEU A 74 -14.47 -0.45 3.02
C LEU A 74 -13.22 -1.23 3.46
N LYS A 75 -12.76 -1.07 4.70
CA LYS A 75 -11.63 -1.86 5.25
C LYS A 75 -11.91 -3.36 5.15
N LYS A 76 -13.09 -3.80 5.58
CA LYS A 76 -13.49 -5.23 5.50
C LYS A 76 -13.59 -5.72 4.06
N LYS A 77 -14.15 -4.91 3.15
CA LYS A 77 -14.25 -5.26 1.72
C LYS A 77 -12.88 -5.40 1.07
N LEU A 78 -11.94 -4.51 1.39
CA LEU A 78 -10.57 -4.57 0.85
C LEU A 78 -9.77 -5.74 1.43
N ALA A 79 -9.96 -6.06 2.71
CA ALA A 79 -9.40 -7.28 3.30
C ALA A 79 -9.94 -8.55 2.63
N ALA A 80 -11.25 -8.63 2.38
CA ALA A 80 -11.87 -9.74 1.65
C ALA A 80 -11.35 -9.83 0.21
N LEU A 81 -11.28 -8.70 -0.51
CA LEU A 81 -10.74 -8.66 -1.87
C LEU A 81 -9.26 -9.08 -1.90
N ASN A 82 -8.47 -8.68 -0.90
CA ASN A 82 -7.09 -9.13 -0.78
C ASN A 82 -7.00 -10.66 -0.65
N GLN A 83 -7.86 -11.25 0.18
CA GLN A 83 -7.91 -12.69 0.37
C GLN A 83 -8.36 -13.41 -0.91
N GLU A 84 -9.33 -12.87 -1.63
CA GLU A 84 -9.76 -13.41 -2.93
C GLU A 84 -8.64 -13.38 -3.98
N ILE A 85 -7.83 -12.33 -3.99
CA ILE A 85 -6.72 -12.19 -4.94
C ILE A 85 -5.56 -13.14 -4.57
N LEU A 86 -5.13 -13.13 -3.31
CA LEU A 86 -3.94 -13.87 -2.88
C LEU A 86 -4.21 -15.37 -2.66
N GLY A 87 -5.41 -15.73 -2.20
CA GLY A 87 -5.67 -17.08 -1.70
C GLY A 87 -4.67 -17.44 -0.61
N ASP A 88 -3.96 -18.55 -0.80
CA ASP A 88 -2.90 -19.03 0.09
C ASP A 88 -1.50 -18.56 -0.32
N SER A 89 -1.38 -17.74 -1.39
CA SER A 89 -0.07 -17.29 -1.85
C SER A 89 0.55 -16.27 -0.91
N ASN A 90 1.81 -16.50 -0.57
CA ASN A 90 2.68 -15.57 0.13
C ASN A 90 3.74 -14.94 -0.80
N HIS A 91 3.68 -15.21 -2.10
CA HIS A 91 4.69 -14.75 -3.05
C HIS A 91 4.69 -13.21 -3.17
N ILE A 92 5.87 -12.59 -3.19
CA ILE A 92 5.99 -11.13 -3.12
C ILE A 92 5.35 -10.42 -4.32
N PHE A 93 5.43 -10.99 -5.52
CA PHE A 93 4.73 -10.44 -6.67
C PHE A 93 3.21 -10.49 -6.53
N ASP A 94 2.67 -11.52 -5.89
CA ASP A 94 1.23 -11.61 -5.66
C ASP A 94 0.78 -10.52 -4.68
N GLN A 95 1.56 -10.29 -3.61
CA GLN A 95 1.31 -9.20 -2.66
C GLN A 95 1.36 -7.82 -3.34
N MET A 96 2.42 -7.55 -4.12
CA MET A 96 2.58 -6.28 -4.84
C MET A 96 1.46 -6.05 -5.86
N LEU A 97 1.05 -7.08 -6.60
CA LEU A 97 -0.03 -6.96 -7.59
C LEU A 97 -1.39 -6.86 -6.93
N ALA A 98 -1.62 -7.55 -5.81
CA ALA A 98 -2.83 -7.38 -5.02
C ALA A 98 -2.98 -5.93 -4.56
N ASP A 99 -1.91 -5.31 -4.06
CA ASP A 99 -1.91 -3.89 -3.67
C ASP A 99 -2.28 -2.97 -4.84
N VAL A 100 -1.71 -3.21 -6.03
CA VAL A 100 -2.03 -2.42 -7.24
C VAL A 100 -3.48 -2.64 -7.69
N ILE A 101 -3.98 -3.88 -7.67
CA ILE A 101 -5.36 -4.19 -8.03
C ILE A 101 -6.33 -3.48 -7.07
N ARG A 102 -6.11 -3.56 -5.76
CA ARG A 102 -6.97 -2.90 -4.76
C ARG A 102 -6.94 -1.38 -4.91
N ALA A 103 -5.77 -0.78 -5.10
CA ALA A 103 -5.64 0.67 -5.28
C ALA A 103 -6.35 1.16 -6.55
N THR A 104 -6.17 0.46 -7.67
CA THR A 104 -6.83 0.81 -8.95
C THR A 104 -8.34 0.54 -8.91
N TRP A 105 -8.78 -0.47 -8.18
CA TRP A 105 -10.20 -0.75 -7.94
C TRP A 105 -10.87 0.41 -7.17
N LEU A 106 -10.24 0.87 -6.08
CA LEU A 106 -10.73 2.03 -5.30
C LEU A 106 -10.81 3.30 -6.14
N GLU A 107 -9.74 3.61 -6.88
CA GLU A 107 -9.70 4.81 -7.74
C GLU A 107 -10.82 4.77 -8.79
N MET A 108 -10.96 3.64 -9.50
CA MET A 108 -11.96 3.48 -10.55
C MET A 108 -13.37 3.65 -10.00
N HIS A 109 -13.72 2.93 -8.93
CA HIS A 109 -15.06 3.01 -8.36
C HIS A 109 -15.35 4.36 -7.69
N TYR A 110 -14.35 5.00 -7.08
CA TYR A 110 -14.50 6.37 -6.61
C TYR A 110 -14.82 7.32 -7.77
N LEU A 111 -14.05 7.27 -8.86
CA LEU A 111 -14.28 8.14 -10.01
C LEU A 111 -15.64 7.89 -10.67
N MET A 112 -16.11 6.64 -10.75
CA MET A 112 -17.47 6.33 -11.20
C MET A 112 -18.52 6.99 -10.29
N SER A 113 -18.33 6.94 -8.97
CA SER A 113 -19.25 7.57 -8.02
C SER A 113 -19.26 9.09 -8.12
N VAL A 114 -18.09 9.69 -8.38
CA VAL A 114 -17.99 11.13 -8.62
C VAL A 114 -18.65 11.47 -9.95
N ASP A 115 -18.37 10.75 -11.02
CA ASP A 115 -18.96 11.02 -12.33
C ASP A 115 -20.51 10.98 -12.29
N ALA A 116 -21.06 9.98 -11.58
CA ALA A 116 -22.49 9.83 -11.34
C ALA A 116 -23.12 10.93 -10.46
N ASP A 117 -22.33 11.72 -9.73
CA ASP A 117 -22.82 12.82 -8.92
C ASP A 117 -23.41 13.93 -9.80
N ALA A 118 -24.57 14.45 -9.41
CA ALA A 118 -25.34 15.44 -10.15
C ALA A 118 -24.77 16.87 -10.07
N THR A 119 -23.54 17.03 -9.60
CA THR A 119 -22.87 18.32 -9.52
C THR A 119 -22.69 18.91 -10.93
N ASN A 120 -23.13 20.15 -11.12
CA ASN A 120 -22.93 20.87 -12.39
C ASN A 120 -21.44 20.98 -12.73
N ARG A 121 -21.07 20.44 -13.89
CA ARG A 121 -19.73 20.51 -14.47
C ARG A 121 -19.76 21.33 -15.75
N THR A 122 -18.72 22.12 -15.98
CA THR A 122 -18.49 22.71 -17.30
C THR A 122 -18.14 21.61 -18.31
N ALA A 123 -18.33 21.86 -19.61
CA ALA A 123 -17.97 20.89 -20.65
C ALA A 123 -16.50 20.43 -20.55
N GLY A 124 -15.58 21.33 -20.19
CA GLY A 124 -14.17 21.01 -19.96
C GLY A 124 -13.95 20.10 -18.74
N GLN A 125 -14.64 20.35 -17.63
CA GLN A 125 -14.59 19.50 -16.44
C GLN A 125 -15.15 18.11 -16.70
N SER A 126 -16.27 18.00 -17.42
CA SER A 126 -16.85 16.71 -17.81
C SER A 126 -15.91 15.92 -18.72
N THR A 127 -15.27 16.59 -19.69
CA THR A 127 -14.28 15.95 -20.57
C THR A 127 -13.07 15.44 -19.79
N LEU A 128 -12.58 16.22 -18.83
CA LEU A 128 -11.46 15.82 -17.98
C LEU A 128 -11.83 14.64 -17.07
N MET A 129 -13.03 14.66 -16.47
CA MET A 129 -13.53 13.57 -15.62
C MET A 129 -13.64 12.26 -16.42
N MET A 130 -14.26 12.31 -17.60
CA MET A 130 -14.39 11.16 -18.50
C MET A 130 -13.03 10.55 -18.82
N LYS A 131 -12.06 11.37 -19.27
CA LYS A 131 -10.69 10.89 -19.57
C LYS A 131 -9.99 10.30 -18.36
N ARG A 132 -10.19 10.87 -17.17
CA ARG A 132 -9.61 10.36 -15.93
C ARG A 132 -10.21 9.00 -15.56
N LEU A 133 -11.53 8.85 -15.68
CA LEU A 133 -12.24 7.60 -15.42
C LEU A 133 -11.80 6.50 -16.41
N GLU A 134 -11.74 6.80 -17.71
CA GLU A 134 -11.25 5.86 -18.73
C GLU A 134 -9.80 5.42 -18.45
N SER A 135 -8.95 6.34 -17.98
CA SER A 135 -7.57 6.02 -17.59
C SER A 135 -7.53 5.11 -16.36
N ALA A 136 -8.37 5.36 -15.35
CA ALA A 136 -8.47 4.51 -14.17
C ALA A 136 -8.97 3.10 -14.51
N GLN A 137 -10.01 2.99 -15.34
CA GLN A 137 -10.52 1.71 -15.85
C GLN A 137 -9.44 0.93 -16.60
N ARG A 138 -8.72 1.58 -17.52
CA ARG A 138 -7.61 0.95 -18.25
C ARG A 138 -6.50 0.46 -17.31
N ARG A 139 -6.10 1.27 -16.32
CA ARG A 139 -5.09 0.86 -15.32
C ARG A 139 -5.56 -0.33 -14.50
N HIS A 140 -6.82 -0.36 -14.09
CA HIS A 140 -7.38 -1.48 -13.33
C HIS A 140 -7.39 -2.79 -14.14
N LEU A 141 -7.91 -2.75 -15.37
CA LEU A 141 -7.92 -3.91 -16.26
C LEU A 141 -6.50 -4.40 -16.60
N LEU A 142 -5.55 -3.47 -16.78
CA LEU A 142 -4.15 -3.82 -17.02
C LEU A 142 -3.52 -4.51 -15.80
N ALA A 143 -3.79 -4.03 -14.58
CA ALA A 143 -3.30 -4.66 -13.35
C ALA A 143 -3.80 -6.10 -13.20
N ILE A 144 -5.09 -6.34 -13.47
CA ILE A 144 -5.68 -7.69 -13.46
C ILE A 144 -5.00 -8.57 -14.52
N LYS A 145 -4.84 -8.05 -15.75
CA LYS A 145 -4.17 -8.80 -16.83
C LYS A 145 -2.73 -9.18 -16.45
N GLN A 146 -1.96 -8.24 -15.88
CA GLN A 146 -0.60 -8.47 -15.43
C GLN A 146 -0.53 -9.51 -14.31
N TYR A 147 -1.46 -9.45 -13.35
CA TYR A 147 -1.58 -10.46 -12.30
C TYR A 147 -1.85 -11.87 -12.87
N CYS A 148 -2.80 -12.00 -13.79
CA CYS A 148 -3.05 -13.29 -14.44
C CYS A 148 -1.84 -13.81 -15.23
N GLN A 149 -1.10 -12.91 -15.90
CA GLN A 149 0.13 -13.26 -16.62
C GLN A 149 1.23 -13.75 -15.66
N ILE A 150 1.47 -13.03 -14.56
CA ILE A 150 2.46 -13.40 -13.56
C ILE A 150 2.07 -14.70 -12.88
N LYS A 151 0.81 -14.88 -12.49
CA LYS A 151 0.31 -16.13 -11.91
C LYS A 151 0.51 -17.32 -12.85
N LYS A 152 0.25 -17.15 -14.16
CA LYS A 152 0.52 -18.19 -15.16
C LYS A 152 2.01 -18.53 -15.26
N LEU A 153 2.89 -17.53 -15.21
CA LEU A 153 4.34 -17.73 -15.24
C LEU A 153 4.86 -18.43 -13.98
N LEU A 154 4.30 -18.11 -12.81
CA LEU A 154 4.67 -18.70 -11.52
C LEU A 154 4.06 -20.09 -11.28
N SER A 155 3.03 -20.49 -12.02
CA SER A 155 2.37 -21.80 -11.91
C SER A 155 3.05 -22.93 -12.70
N GLY A 156 4.11 -22.64 -13.47
CA GLY A 156 4.96 -23.65 -14.13
C GLY A 156 6.15 -24.10 -13.26
N GLU A 157 6.93 -25.09 -13.71
CA GLU A 157 8.15 -25.62 -13.03
C GLU A 157 9.23 -24.57 -12.67
N ASN A 158 9.06 -23.30 -13.08
CA ASN A 158 9.88 -22.17 -12.67
C ASN A 158 9.20 -21.37 -11.57
N GLN A 159 9.09 -21.98 -10.38
CA GLN A 159 8.76 -21.26 -9.15
C GLN A 159 9.99 -20.46 -8.70
N GLN A 160 10.44 -19.49 -9.51
CA GLN A 160 11.46 -18.56 -9.08
C GLN A 160 11.28 -17.18 -9.70
N SER A 161 10.76 -16.26 -8.88
CA SER A 161 11.54 -15.05 -8.55
C SER A 161 11.12 -14.39 -7.22
N ASP A 162 11.96 -14.64 -6.22
CA ASP A 162 12.07 -14.18 -4.84
C ASP A 162 12.64 -12.74 -4.59
N LEU A 163 12.40 -11.70 -5.42
CA LEU A 163 13.04 -10.34 -5.39
C LEU A 163 14.58 -10.26 -5.14
N LYS A 164 15.28 -9.15 -5.39
CA LYS A 164 16.78 -9.08 -5.37
C LYS A 164 17.45 -9.16 -3.98
N ILE A 165 17.24 -10.26 -3.28
CA ILE A 165 18.25 -11.15 -2.69
C ILE A 165 18.55 -12.31 -3.67
N LEU A 166 17.72 -12.50 -4.70
CA LEU A 166 17.77 -13.45 -5.84
C LEU A 166 19.09 -13.53 -6.64
N LYS A 167 20.15 -12.86 -6.19
CA LYS A 167 21.52 -12.93 -6.70
C LYS A 167 22.47 -13.24 -5.54
N HIS A 168 22.89 -14.48 -5.30
CA HIS A 168 24.30 -14.76 -4.93
C HIS A 168 24.68 -16.25 -4.93
N ARG A 169 24.52 -16.98 -6.05
CA ARG A 169 25.32 -18.19 -6.30
C ARG A 169 25.11 -18.65 -7.72
N GLN A 170 26.10 -18.39 -8.59
CA GLN A 170 26.49 -19.31 -9.66
C GLN A 170 27.74 -18.83 -10.43
N ASP A 171 28.34 -17.69 -10.05
CA ASP A 171 29.70 -17.32 -10.46
C ASP A 171 30.71 -17.55 -9.33
N SER A 172 31.10 -18.79 -9.11
CA SER A 172 32.40 -19.17 -8.52
C SER A 172 32.73 -20.54 -9.08
N ALA A 173 33.46 -20.51 -10.19
CA ALA A 173 34.12 -21.64 -10.83
C ALA A 173 35.30 -22.15 -9.97
#